data_AF-A0A5J6IG80-F1
#
_entry.id   AF-A0A5J6IG80-F1
#
_cell.length_a   1.000
_cell.length_b   1.000
_cell.length_c   1.000
_cell.angle_alpha   90.00
_cell.angle_beta   90.00
_cell.angle_gamma   90.00
#
_symmetry.space_group_name_H-M   'P 1'
#
loop_
_entity.id
_entity.type
_entity.pdbx_description
1 polymer ?
#
loop_
_entity_poly.entity_id
_entity_poly.type
_entity_poly.pdbx_seq_one_letter_code
_entity_poly.pdbx_strand_id
1 'polypeptide(L)'
;MPRNQSTAARRARAAQRETGAKYTAALRQATASGSSPTVFSLRELLVECTTSPEWTGDHPEVDAEWAPRMFDSALLDGPVPYTSVLQLTGDLAASGLSAEMTMESRDGFNAVVVACGGRRFQLLLSQDDWVAELCLAPGCQHLPVAESLIPYCERQHLAQRSKTELAKMAWAWGNDRRQEFESTPAAAHAGDQGDALIAAAVAQGAFSEVAAELVEGCYGDPDLIDEIYLNDAEATAIRHAIDNEHLRLRKTNTSA
;
A
#
# COMPACT_ATOMS: atom_id res chain seq x y z
N MET A 1 20.03 18.29 -11.72
CA MET A 1 19.14 17.15 -12.03
C MET A 1 19.79 15.86 -11.54
N PRO A 2 19.19 15.14 -10.57
CA PRO A 2 19.66 13.82 -10.15
C PRO A 2 19.40 12.78 -11.26
N ARG A 3 20.37 11.93 -11.57
CA ARG A 3 20.16 10.78 -12.47
C ARG A 3 19.42 9.68 -11.71
N ASN A 4 18.23 9.31 -12.15
CA ASN A 4 17.51 8.13 -11.66
C ASN A 4 18.39 6.88 -11.82
N GLN A 5 18.80 6.30 -10.70
CA GLN A 5 19.51 5.02 -10.68
C GLN A 5 18.46 3.91 -10.70
N SER A 6 18.69 2.87 -11.51
CA SER A 6 17.78 1.72 -11.55
C SER A 6 17.66 1.07 -10.18
N THR A 7 16.48 0.50 -9.90
CA THR A 7 16.20 -0.23 -8.65
C THR A 7 17.23 -1.34 -8.39
N ALA A 8 17.69 -2.03 -9.43
CA ALA A 8 18.80 -2.99 -9.34
C ALA A 8 20.13 -2.34 -8.88
N ALA A 9 20.50 -1.18 -9.40
CA ALA A 9 21.69 -0.44 -8.96
C ALA A 9 21.56 0.05 -7.50
N ARG A 10 20.35 0.36 -7.03
CA ARG A 10 20.07 0.72 -5.63
C ARG A 10 20.20 -0.49 -4.70
N ARG A 11 19.58 -1.64 -5.05
CA ARG A 11 19.71 -2.92 -4.31
C ARG A 11 21.17 -3.38 -4.23
N ALA A 12 21.90 -3.33 -5.34
CA ALA A 12 23.31 -3.68 -5.40
C ALA A 12 24.22 -2.80 -4.50
N ARG A 13 23.85 -1.53 -4.28
CA ARG A 13 24.56 -0.63 -3.34
C ARG A 13 24.20 -0.88 -1.89
N ALA A 14 22.97 -1.29 -1.59
CA ALA A 14 22.58 -1.73 -0.25
C ALA A 14 23.34 -3.01 0.12
N ALA A 15 23.24 -4.05 -0.71
CA ALA A 15 23.95 -5.32 -0.52
C ALA A 15 25.47 -5.15 -0.45
N GLN A 16 26.07 -4.24 -1.25
CA GLN A 16 27.50 -3.91 -1.14
C GLN A 16 27.88 -3.31 0.23
N ARG A 17 27.03 -2.46 0.82
CA ARG A 17 27.31 -1.84 2.13
C ARG A 17 27.18 -2.84 3.28
N GLU A 18 26.27 -3.78 3.15
CA GLU A 18 25.93 -4.78 4.16
C GLU A 18 26.91 -5.97 4.16
N THR A 19 27.30 -6.44 2.97
CA THR A 19 28.17 -7.63 2.81
C THR A 19 29.64 -7.31 2.52
N GLY A 20 29.97 -6.05 2.21
CA GLY A 20 31.31 -5.64 1.74
C GLY A 20 31.67 -6.16 0.34
N ALA A 21 30.78 -6.90 -0.34
CA ALA A 21 31.06 -7.49 -1.64
C ALA A 21 31.26 -6.44 -2.75
N LYS A 22 32.06 -6.77 -3.77
CA LYS A 22 32.32 -5.85 -4.90
C LYS A 22 31.01 -5.52 -5.63
N TYR A 23 30.76 -4.22 -5.85
CA TYR A 23 29.56 -3.69 -6.52
C TYR A 23 29.14 -4.46 -7.77
N THR A 24 30.09 -4.87 -8.62
CA THR A 24 29.82 -5.59 -9.87
C THR A 24 29.33 -7.03 -9.67
N ALA A 25 29.63 -7.66 -8.55
CA ALA A 25 29.07 -8.96 -8.18
C ALA A 25 27.63 -8.79 -7.64
N ALA A 26 27.44 -7.85 -6.71
CA ALA A 26 26.11 -7.52 -6.17
C ALA A 26 25.15 -7.02 -7.27
N LEU A 27 25.65 -6.27 -8.25
CA LEU A 27 24.89 -5.83 -9.41
C LEU A 27 24.49 -7.00 -10.32
N ARG A 28 25.39 -7.96 -10.56
CA ARG A 28 25.09 -9.16 -11.34
C ARG A 28 24.03 -10.03 -10.66
N GLN A 29 24.12 -10.23 -9.35
CA GLN A 29 23.07 -10.92 -8.58
C GLN A 29 21.74 -10.17 -8.67
N ALA A 30 21.74 -8.85 -8.44
CA ALA A 30 20.54 -8.01 -8.54
C ALA A 30 19.92 -7.94 -9.96
N THR A 31 20.67 -8.29 -11.02
CA THR A 31 20.14 -8.47 -12.38
C THR A 31 19.83 -9.92 -12.74
N ALA A 32 20.41 -10.90 -12.05
CA ALA A 32 20.15 -12.33 -12.27
C ALA A 32 18.82 -12.77 -11.66
N SER A 33 18.42 -12.17 -10.52
CA SER A 33 17.06 -12.22 -9.97
C SER A 33 16.04 -11.41 -10.80
N GLY A 34 16.24 -11.37 -12.12
CA GLY A 34 15.53 -10.54 -13.10
C GLY A 34 14.83 -11.36 -14.16
N SER A 35 14.40 -12.58 -13.83
CA SER A 35 13.26 -13.20 -14.52
C SER A 35 12.08 -12.23 -14.48
N SER A 36 11.36 -12.09 -15.59
CA SER A 36 10.14 -11.27 -15.62
C SER A 36 9.18 -11.78 -14.53
N PRO A 37 8.56 -10.91 -13.72
CA PRO A 37 7.68 -11.35 -12.66
C PRO A 37 6.51 -12.12 -13.27
N THR A 38 6.21 -13.30 -12.73
CA THR A 38 5.14 -14.15 -13.25
C THR A 38 3.80 -13.50 -12.97
N VAL A 39 3.07 -13.18 -14.05
CA VAL A 39 1.72 -12.61 -14.02
C VAL A 39 0.73 -13.71 -14.39
N PHE A 40 -0.37 -13.79 -13.64
CA PHE A 40 -1.42 -14.78 -13.81
C PHE A 40 -2.72 -14.28 -13.20
N SER A 41 -3.86 -14.77 -13.68
CA SER A 41 -5.14 -14.51 -13.01
C SER A 41 -5.31 -15.39 -11.78
N LEU A 42 -6.09 -14.91 -10.82
CA LEU A 42 -6.53 -15.70 -9.66
C LEU A 42 -7.18 -17.03 -10.08
N ARG A 43 -7.89 -17.04 -11.22
CA ARG A 43 -8.41 -18.26 -11.86
C ARG A 43 -7.29 -19.24 -12.28
N GLU A 44 -6.22 -18.77 -12.91
CA GLU A 44 -5.12 -19.66 -13.33
C GLU A 44 -4.40 -20.27 -12.13
N LEU A 45 -4.18 -19.49 -11.07
CA LEU A 45 -3.64 -20.00 -9.82
C LEU A 45 -4.55 -21.06 -9.17
N LEU A 46 -5.87 -20.84 -9.18
CA LEU A 46 -6.86 -21.82 -8.73
C LEU A 46 -6.90 -23.08 -9.61
N VAL A 47 -6.66 -22.95 -10.92
CA VAL A 47 -6.57 -24.10 -11.82
C VAL A 47 -5.32 -24.92 -11.55
N GLU A 48 -4.13 -24.32 -11.39
CA GLU A 48 -2.94 -25.07 -10.93
C GLU A 48 -3.20 -25.74 -9.57
N CYS A 49 -3.73 -24.98 -8.61
CA CYS A 49 -4.08 -25.46 -7.27
C CYS A 49 -5.11 -26.62 -7.25
N THR A 50 -5.82 -26.88 -8.36
CA THR A 50 -6.81 -27.98 -8.43
C THR A 50 -6.43 -29.08 -9.43
N THR A 51 -5.40 -28.88 -10.25
CA THR A 51 -5.04 -29.81 -11.34
C THR A 51 -3.56 -30.24 -11.35
N SER A 52 -2.68 -29.48 -10.70
CA SER A 52 -1.27 -29.86 -10.54
C SER A 52 -1.13 -31.07 -9.61
N PRO A 53 -0.14 -31.96 -9.86
CA PRO A 53 0.14 -33.06 -8.96
C PRO A 53 0.57 -32.55 -7.58
N GLU A 54 0.25 -33.33 -6.55
CA GLU A 54 0.75 -33.11 -5.20
C GLU A 54 2.29 -33.22 -5.19
N TRP A 55 2.95 -32.28 -4.52
CA TRP A 55 4.39 -32.21 -4.43
C TRP A 55 4.91 -33.24 -3.43
N THR A 56 5.93 -34.01 -3.82
CA THR A 56 6.42 -35.17 -3.05
C THR A 56 7.87 -35.03 -2.59
N GLY A 57 8.36 -33.80 -2.41
CA GLY A 57 9.69 -33.54 -1.87
C GLY A 57 9.68 -33.47 -0.34
N ASP A 58 10.86 -33.51 0.27
CA ASP A 58 11.03 -33.25 1.70
C ASP A 58 11.05 -31.74 1.94
N HIS A 59 10.21 -31.23 2.87
CA HIS A 59 10.20 -29.81 3.22
C HIS A 59 11.49 -29.48 4.02
N PRO A 60 12.30 -28.49 3.60
CA PRO A 60 13.64 -28.29 4.17
C PRO A 60 13.65 -27.73 5.60
N GLU A 61 12.52 -27.22 6.07
CA GLU A 61 12.39 -26.51 7.35
C GLU A 61 11.38 -27.17 8.31
N VAL A 62 10.68 -28.23 7.89
CA VAL A 62 9.56 -28.84 8.65
C VAL A 62 9.55 -30.35 8.46
N ASP A 63 9.41 -31.10 9.55
CA ASP A 63 9.31 -32.57 9.51
C ASP A 63 8.08 -33.05 8.73
N ALA A 64 8.19 -34.21 8.07
CA ALA A 64 7.18 -34.71 7.13
C ALA A 64 5.77 -34.95 7.73
N GLU A 65 5.64 -35.08 9.06
CA GLU A 65 4.34 -35.19 9.75
C GLU A 65 3.64 -33.83 9.96
N TRP A 66 4.36 -32.71 9.77
CA TRP A 66 3.89 -31.33 9.93
C TRP A 66 3.98 -30.49 8.64
N ALA A 67 4.55 -31.04 7.57
CA ALA A 67 4.69 -30.33 6.30
C ALA A 67 3.30 -30.10 5.65
N PRO A 68 3.01 -28.88 5.15
CA PRO A 68 1.73 -28.58 4.53
C PRO A 68 1.53 -29.43 3.27
N ARG A 69 0.27 -29.69 2.89
CA ARG A 69 -0.01 -30.30 1.58
C ARG A 69 0.21 -29.26 0.48
N MET A 70 1.16 -29.53 -0.40
CA MET A 70 1.62 -28.62 -1.44
C MET A 70 1.38 -29.17 -2.84
N PHE A 71 1.26 -28.28 -3.82
CA PHE A 71 1.44 -28.59 -5.24
C PHE A 71 2.63 -27.81 -5.79
N ASP A 72 3.28 -28.35 -6.82
CA ASP A 72 4.33 -27.61 -7.52
C ASP A 72 3.67 -26.60 -8.47
N SER A 73 3.86 -25.30 -8.19
CA SER A 73 3.27 -24.21 -8.97
C SER A 73 4.31 -23.61 -9.90
N ALA A 74 4.06 -23.68 -11.21
CA ALA A 74 4.86 -22.97 -12.19
C ALA A 74 4.61 -21.45 -12.11
N LEU A 75 3.42 -21.04 -11.66
CA LEU A 75 3.07 -19.63 -11.45
C LEU A 75 3.82 -18.97 -10.28
N LEU A 76 4.10 -19.73 -9.23
CA LEU A 76 4.75 -19.26 -8.00
C LEU A 76 6.19 -19.81 -7.81
N ASP A 77 6.80 -20.33 -8.87
CA ASP A 77 8.20 -20.82 -8.94
C ASP A 77 8.55 -21.82 -7.82
N GLY A 78 7.75 -22.89 -7.72
CA GLY A 78 8.00 -24.02 -6.81
C GLY A 78 6.79 -24.42 -5.97
N PRO A 79 6.98 -25.26 -4.93
CA PRO A 79 5.87 -25.79 -4.14
C PRO A 79 5.15 -24.71 -3.34
N VAL A 80 3.82 -24.79 -3.30
CA VAL A 80 2.94 -23.86 -2.57
C VAL A 80 1.83 -24.64 -1.85
N PRO A 81 1.49 -24.31 -0.59
CA PRO A 81 0.35 -24.93 0.10
C PRO A 81 -0.96 -24.67 -0.63
N TYR A 82 -1.80 -25.70 -0.76
CA TYR A 82 -3.14 -25.54 -1.34
C TYR A 82 -3.97 -24.49 -0.58
N THR A 83 -3.81 -24.40 0.74
CA THR A 83 -4.63 -23.53 1.59
C THR A 83 -4.29 -22.05 1.43
N SER A 84 -3.01 -21.68 1.30
CA SER A 84 -2.57 -20.30 1.04
C SER A 84 -3.18 -19.73 -0.25
N VAL A 85 -3.41 -20.55 -1.29
CA VAL A 85 -4.08 -20.13 -2.53
C VAL A 85 -5.58 -19.90 -2.32
N LEU A 86 -6.25 -20.79 -1.56
CA LEU A 86 -7.67 -20.65 -1.24
C LEU A 86 -7.94 -19.42 -0.36
N GLN A 87 -7.05 -19.12 0.59
CA GLN A 87 -7.14 -17.94 1.45
C GLN A 87 -6.98 -16.64 0.66
N LEU A 88 -5.95 -16.56 -0.18
CA LEU A 88 -5.71 -15.45 -1.12
C LEU A 88 -6.89 -15.21 -2.07
N THR A 89 -7.58 -16.28 -2.47
CA THR A 89 -8.82 -16.19 -3.26
C THR A 89 -9.95 -15.51 -2.49
N GLY A 90 -10.07 -15.80 -1.19
CA GLY A 90 -11.01 -15.13 -0.29
C GLY A 90 -10.74 -13.62 -0.20
N ASP A 91 -9.49 -13.23 0.02
CA ASP A 91 -9.07 -11.82 0.11
C ASP A 91 -9.37 -11.02 -1.16
N LEU A 92 -9.43 -11.68 -2.30
CA LEU A 92 -9.63 -11.10 -3.63
C LEU A 92 -11.02 -11.32 -4.20
N ALA A 93 -11.97 -11.84 -3.40
CA ALA A 93 -13.35 -12.11 -3.84
C ALA A 93 -14.06 -10.88 -4.44
N ALA A 94 -13.82 -9.68 -3.88
CA ALA A 94 -14.37 -8.42 -4.41
C ALA A 94 -13.72 -7.97 -5.73
N SER A 95 -12.48 -8.40 -6.01
CA SER A 95 -11.79 -8.19 -7.29
C SER A 95 -12.18 -9.22 -8.36
N GLY A 96 -12.77 -10.35 -7.94
CA GLY A 96 -13.31 -11.41 -8.80
C GLY A 96 -12.26 -12.41 -9.30
N LEU A 97 -12.70 -13.54 -9.85
CA LEU A 97 -11.80 -14.61 -10.33
C LEU A 97 -10.90 -14.19 -11.52
N SER A 98 -11.25 -13.11 -12.21
CA SER A 98 -10.42 -12.49 -13.26
C SER A 98 -9.41 -11.49 -12.71
N ALA A 99 -9.30 -11.33 -11.39
CA ALA A 99 -8.31 -10.46 -10.78
C ALA A 99 -6.90 -10.91 -11.16
N GLU A 100 -6.15 -9.99 -11.76
CA GLU A 100 -4.77 -10.23 -12.17
C GLU A 100 -3.85 -10.14 -10.96
N MET A 101 -2.92 -11.09 -10.89
CA MET A 101 -1.98 -11.28 -9.81
C MET A 101 -0.56 -11.28 -10.35
N THR A 102 0.39 -10.93 -9.49
CA THR A 102 1.82 -10.96 -9.83
C THR A 102 2.62 -11.43 -8.64
N MET A 103 3.53 -12.39 -8.82
CA MET A 103 4.50 -12.75 -7.78
C MET A 103 5.62 -11.69 -7.70
N GLU A 104 5.78 -11.06 -6.53
CA GLU A 104 6.79 -10.03 -6.28
C GLU A 104 8.13 -10.59 -5.81
N SER A 105 8.10 -11.62 -4.95
CA SER A 105 9.31 -12.24 -4.39
C SER A 105 9.01 -13.61 -3.82
N ARG A 106 9.90 -14.57 -4.03
CA ARG A 106 9.94 -15.85 -3.32
C ARG A 106 11.19 -15.93 -2.45
N ASP A 107 11.02 -16.32 -1.20
CA ASP A 107 12.07 -16.54 -0.22
C ASP A 107 12.22 -18.04 0.06
N GLY A 108 12.69 -18.78 -0.95
CA GLY A 108 12.89 -20.23 -0.90
C GLY A 108 11.61 -21.00 -0.54
N PHE A 109 11.61 -21.59 0.66
CA PHE A 109 10.49 -22.33 1.26
C PHE A 109 9.83 -21.57 2.44
N ASN A 110 10.21 -20.32 2.71
CA ASN A 110 9.62 -19.51 3.77
C ASN A 110 8.34 -18.82 3.29
N ALA A 111 8.44 -18.02 2.21
CA ALA A 111 7.37 -17.13 1.80
C ALA A 111 7.35 -16.83 0.29
N VAL A 112 6.17 -16.46 -0.19
CA VAL A 112 5.89 -15.89 -1.52
C VAL A 112 5.07 -14.63 -1.33
N VAL A 113 5.53 -13.50 -1.87
CA VAL A 113 4.74 -12.27 -1.91
C VAL A 113 4.09 -12.16 -3.28
N VAL A 114 2.80 -11.85 -3.33
CA VAL A 114 2.02 -11.54 -4.54
C VAL A 114 1.35 -10.17 -4.42
N ALA A 115 0.98 -9.55 -5.53
CA ALA A 115 0.19 -8.32 -5.56
C ALA A 115 -1.09 -8.51 -6.38
N CYS A 116 -2.18 -7.85 -5.99
CA CYS A 116 -3.44 -7.83 -6.73
C CYS A 116 -4.31 -6.63 -6.29
N GLY A 117 -4.95 -5.94 -7.24
CA GLY A 117 -5.99 -4.93 -6.93
C GLY A 117 -5.52 -3.73 -6.11
N GLY A 118 -4.24 -3.33 -6.24
CA GLY A 118 -3.63 -2.28 -5.42
C GLY A 118 -3.22 -2.72 -4.01
N ARG A 119 -3.37 -4.02 -3.69
CA ARG A 119 -3.03 -4.66 -2.42
C ARG A 119 -1.86 -5.63 -2.65
N ARG A 120 -1.05 -5.88 -1.62
CA ARG A 120 0.09 -6.81 -1.65
C ARG A 120 -0.11 -7.86 -0.58
N PHE A 121 0.30 -9.11 -0.77
CA PHE A 121 0.01 -10.22 0.12
C PHE A 121 1.23 -11.13 0.25
N GLN A 122 1.64 -11.46 1.47
CA GLN A 122 2.66 -12.46 1.75
C GLN A 122 2.00 -13.80 2.12
N LEU A 123 2.07 -14.77 1.21
CA LEU A 123 1.81 -16.17 1.48
C LEU A 123 3.02 -16.73 2.24
N LEU A 124 2.82 -17.47 3.33
CA LEU A 124 3.86 -18.37 3.84
C LEU A 124 3.74 -19.73 3.17
N LEU A 125 4.87 -20.41 3.09
CA LEU A 125 5.03 -21.70 2.43
C LEU A 125 5.38 -22.81 3.44
N SER A 126 6.03 -22.46 4.56
CA SER A 126 6.52 -23.41 5.56
C SER A 126 5.50 -23.82 6.60
N GLN A 127 4.28 -23.27 6.60
CA GLN A 127 3.20 -23.64 7.51
C GLN A 127 1.86 -23.60 6.77
N ASP A 128 0.89 -24.40 7.21
CA ASP A 128 -0.49 -24.27 6.74
C ASP A 128 -1.06 -22.88 7.10
N ASP A 129 -1.83 -22.30 6.17
CA ASP A 129 -2.84 -21.24 6.41
C ASP A 129 -2.34 -19.82 6.73
N TRP A 130 -1.36 -19.27 5.98
CA TRP A 130 -0.98 -17.86 6.14
C TRP A 130 -0.87 -17.05 4.84
N VAL A 131 -1.68 -16.00 4.75
CA VAL A 131 -1.62 -14.91 3.76
C VAL A 131 -1.79 -13.57 4.49
N ALA A 132 -0.89 -12.60 4.29
CA ALA A 132 -0.90 -11.33 5.02
C ALA A 132 -0.77 -10.10 4.11
N GLU A 133 -1.71 -9.15 4.18
CA GLU A 133 -1.67 -7.95 3.35
C GLU A 133 -0.51 -7.02 3.74
N LEU A 134 0.48 -6.88 2.87
CA LEU A 134 1.67 -6.05 3.04
C LEU A 134 1.47 -4.60 2.62
N CYS A 135 2.31 -3.75 3.21
CA CYS A 135 3.02 -2.67 2.55
C CYS A 135 2.44 -2.16 1.22
N LEU A 136 1.38 -1.35 1.12
CA LEU A 136 1.03 -0.74 -0.18
C LEU A 136 2.26 -0.06 -0.84
N ALA A 137 3.31 0.30 -0.08
CA ALA A 137 4.66 0.50 -0.63
C ALA A 137 5.41 -0.84 -0.80
N PRO A 138 5.75 -1.22 -2.05
CA PRO A 138 6.31 -2.54 -2.33
C PRO A 138 7.69 -2.79 -1.71
N GLY A 139 7.96 -4.05 -1.38
CA GLY A 139 9.23 -4.47 -0.76
C GLY A 139 9.43 -4.00 0.67
N CYS A 140 8.55 -3.15 1.19
CA CYS A 140 8.33 -3.12 2.62
C CYS A 140 7.67 -4.46 3.00
N GLN A 141 8.36 -5.18 3.87
CA GLN A 141 7.85 -6.34 4.59
C GLN A 141 7.03 -5.91 5.82
N HIS A 142 6.88 -4.60 6.06
CA HIS A 142 5.86 -4.08 6.95
C HIS A 142 4.52 -4.01 6.21
N LEU A 143 3.45 -3.69 6.94
CA LEU A 143 2.04 -3.74 6.50
C LEU A 143 1.56 -2.33 6.07
N PRO A 144 0.45 -2.17 5.29
CA PRO A 144 0.16 -1.13 4.27
C PRO A 144 0.62 0.35 4.37
N VAL A 145 0.89 1.00 3.20
CA VAL A 145 1.51 2.35 3.00
C VAL A 145 1.29 3.02 1.58
N ALA A 146 0.49 4.09 1.39
CA ALA A 146 0.18 4.80 0.09
C ALA A 146 -0.48 6.20 0.31
N GLU A 147 -0.51 7.14 -0.67
CA GLU A 147 -0.65 8.63 -0.42
C GLU A 147 -2.07 9.25 -0.45
N SER A 148 -3.02 8.80 -1.30
CA SER A 148 -4.40 9.34 -1.36
C SER A 148 -5.53 8.39 -0.91
N LEU A 149 -5.25 7.09 -0.78
CA LEU A 149 -5.58 6.40 0.47
C LEU A 149 -4.51 6.84 1.47
N ILE A 150 -4.76 6.76 2.77
CA ILE A 150 -3.68 6.60 3.74
C ILE A 150 -3.78 5.24 4.38
N PRO A 151 -3.04 4.28 3.84
CA PRO A 151 -2.54 3.17 4.61
C PRO A 151 -1.25 3.55 5.36
N TYR A 152 -0.51 4.65 5.04
CA TYR A 152 0.85 4.91 5.58
C TYR A 152 1.02 4.70 7.08
N CYS A 153 1.85 3.70 7.43
CA CYS A 153 2.28 3.50 8.80
C CYS A 153 3.06 4.73 9.31
N GLU A 154 2.40 5.41 10.26
CA GLU A 154 2.73 6.75 10.71
C GLU A 154 4.17 6.88 11.22
N ARG A 155 4.66 5.86 11.94
CA ARG A 155 5.92 5.90 12.69
C ARG A 155 7.20 5.74 11.86
N GLN A 156 7.11 5.17 10.66
CA GLN A 156 8.24 5.03 9.75
C GLN A 156 8.07 5.83 8.46
N HIS A 157 6.84 6.06 8.00
CA HIS A 157 6.63 6.63 6.68
C HIS A 157 5.84 7.94 6.63
N LEU A 158 5.19 8.38 7.72
CA LEU A 158 4.69 9.76 7.86
C LEU A 158 5.63 10.61 8.74
N ALA A 159 6.13 10.05 9.84
CA ALA A 159 7.09 10.69 10.75
C ALA A 159 8.50 10.91 10.14
N GLN A 160 8.80 10.27 9.00
CA GLN A 160 10.01 10.54 8.21
C GLN A 160 9.78 11.54 7.05
N ARG A 161 8.54 12.00 6.83
CA ARG A 161 8.21 13.02 5.83
C ARG A 161 8.47 14.41 6.36
N SER A 162 8.57 15.37 5.47
CA SER A 162 8.64 16.79 5.78
C SER A 162 7.25 17.44 5.84
N LYS A 163 7.19 18.60 6.50
CA LYS A 163 6.03 19.49 6.60
C LYS A 163 5.25 19.64 5.28
N THR A 164 5.97 20.04 4.24
CA THR A 164 5.43 20.34 2.91
C THR A 164 5.08 19.07 2.11
N GLU A 165 5.60 17.88 2.47
CA GLU A 165 5.11 16.60 1.93
C GLU A 165 3.75 16.24 2.52
N LEU A 166 3.60 16.35 3.85
CA LEU A 166 2.34 16.07 4.54
C LEU A 166 1.22 17.01 4.08
N ALA A 167 1.54 18.29 3.84
CA ALA A 167 0.62 19.28 3.26
C ALA A 167 0.05 18.82 1.92
N LYS A 168 0.94 18.40 1.01
CA LYS A 168 0.55 17.94 -0.34
C LYS A 168 -0.23 16.63 -0.33
N MET A 169 0.13 15.70 0.55
CA MET A 169 -0.66 14.48 0.76
C MET A 169 -2.08 14.81 1.24
N ALA A 170 -2.24 15.88 2.03
CA ALA A 170 -3.53 16.28 2.58
C ALA A 170 -4.42 16.90 1.51
N TRP A 171 -3.91 17.86 0.74
CA TRP A 171 -4.62 18.41 -0.42
C TRP A 171 -5.03 17.33 -1.42
N ALA A 172 -4.13 16.40 -1.73
CA ALA A 172 -4.40 15.30 -2.66
C ALA A 172 -5.48 14.33 -2.14
N TRP A 173 -5.41 13.93 -0.86
CA TRP A 173 -6.41 13.06 -0.25
C TRP A 173 -7.81 13.70 -0.27
N GLY A 174 -7.88 15.01 0.01
CA GLY A 174 -9.12 15.77 0.00
C GLY A 174 -9.69 15.95 -1.39
N ASN A 175 -8.86 16.34 -2.36
CA ASN A 175 -9.29 16.58 -3.74
C ASN A 175 -9.79 15.29 -4.43
N ASP A 176 -9.25 14.12 -4.11
CA ASP A 176 -9.75 12.82 -4.60
C ASP A 176 -11.19 12.51 -4.11
N ARG A 177 -11.63 13.10 -2.99
CA ARG A 177 -12.98 12.91 -2.42
C ARG A 177 -13.88 14.13 -2.57
N ARG A 178 -13.37 15.20 -3.17
CA ARG A 178 -14.06 16.48 -3.33
C ARG A 178 -15.49 16.38 -3.83
N GLN A 179 -15.81 15.48 -4.76
CA GLN A 179 -17.18 15.29 -5.23
C GLN A 179 -18.15 14.76 -4.15
N GLU A 180 -17.68 13.97 -3.18
CA GLU A 180 -18.44 13.53 -2.00
C GLU A 180 -18.70 14.71 -1.05
N PHE A 181 -17.68 15.54 -0.85
CA PHE A 181 -17.72 16.74 -0.02
C PHE A 181 -18.59 17.86 -0.63
N GLU A 182 -18.54 18.07 -1.94
CA GLU A 182 -19.38 19.04 -2.65
C GLU A 182 -20.84 18.58 -2.74
N SER A 183 -21.10 17.26 -2.87
CA SER A 183 -22.47 16.73 -2.92
C SER A 183 -23.14 16.60 -1.55
N THR A 184 -22.38 16.47 -0.45
CA THR A 184 -22.93 16.41 0.92
C THR A 184 -22.11 17.21 1.96
N PRO A 185 -21.97 18.55 1.82
CA PRO A 185 -20.95 19.32 2.56
C PRO A 185 -21.09 19.27 4.08
N ALA A 186 -22.32 19.31 4.60
CA ALA A 186 -22.56 19.29 6.04
C ALA A 186 -22.30 17.93 6.71
N ALA A 187 -22.01 16.87 5.94
CA ALA A 187 -21.80 15.50 6.42
C ALA A 187 -20.39 14.96 6.16
N ALA A 188 -19.64 15.53 5.20
CA ALA A 188 -18.32 15.06 4.82
C ALA A 188 -17.20 15.61 5.73
N HIS A 189 -16.17 14.81 6.00
CA HIS A 189 -15.04 15.16 6.88
C HIS A 189 -13.78 14.37 6.51
N ALA A 190 -12.58 14.91 6.77
CA ALA A 190 -11.35 14.28 6.27
C ALA A 190 -10.97 12.93 6.92
N GLY A 191 -11.62 12.57 8.03
CA GLY A 191 -11.53 11.24 8.66
C GLY A 191 -10.12 10.84 9.07
N ASP A 192 -9.94 9.54 9.35
CA ASP A 192 -8.71 8.98 9.94
C ASP A 192 -7.47 9.19 9.06
N GLN A 193 -7.68 9.25 7.74
CA GLN A 193 -6.62 9.45 6.76
C GLN A 193 -6.19 10.92 6.73
N GLY A 194 -7.12 11.88 6.71
CA GLY A 194 -6.79 13.29 6.95
C GLY A 194 -6.09 13.50 8.30
N ASP A 195 -6.60 12.87 9.36
CA ASP A 195 -6.09 13.05 10.72
C ASP A 195 -4.67 12.45 10.91
N ALA A 196 -4.33 11.35 10.22
CA ALA A 196 -2.97 10.78 10.24
C ALA A 196 -1.90 11.72 9.64
N LEU A 197 -2.25 12.55 8.64
CA LEU A 197 -1.37 13.59 8.13
C LEU A 197 -1.20 14.73 9.13
N ILE A 198 -2.30 15.09 9.78
CA ILE A 198 -2.37 16.19 10.75
C ILE A 198 -1.56 15.85 12.00
N ALA A 199 -1.62 14.61 12.50
CA ALA A 199 -0.77 14.12 13.59
C ALA A 199 0.73 14.16 13.22
N ALA A 200 1.10 13.63 12.05
CA ALA A 200 2.47 13.69 11.56
C ALA A 200 2.95 15.14 11.33
N ALA A 201 2.04 16.06 11.01
CA ALA A 201 2.31 17.48 10.84
C ALA A 201 2.50 18.20 12.19
N VAL A 202 1.68 17.91 13.19
CA VAL A 202 1.82 18.45 14.57
C VAL A 202 3.17 18.05 15.16
N ALA A 203 3.57 16.78 15.01
CA ALA A 203 4.88 16.27 15.46
C ALA A 203 6.08 17.03 14.87
N GLN A 204 5.90 17.73 13.75
CA GLN A 204 6.92 18.56 13.10
C GLN A 204 6.73 20.07 13.33
N GLY A 205 5.58 20.49 13.88
CA GLY A 205 5.17 21.90 13.93
C GLY A 205 4.81 22.44 12.54
N ALA A 206 4.01 21.70 11.78
CA ALA A 206 3.53 22.01 10.42
C ALA A 206 2.01 22.18 10.33
N PHE A 207 1.28 21.97 11.43
CA PHE A 207 -0.18 21.86 11.50
C PHE A 207 -0.95 22.84 10.59
N SER A 208 -0.66 24.14 10.68
CA SER A 208 -1.42 25.17 9.94
C SER A 208 -1.24 25.09 8.42
N GLU A 209 -0.07 24.68 7.94
CA GLU A 209 0.23 24.48 6.52
C GLU A 209 -0.55 23.27 5.99
N VAL A 210 -0.49 22.15 6.73
CA VAL A 210 -1.14 20.89 6.33
C VAL A 210 -2.67 20.93 6.43
N ALA A 211 -3.21 21.63 7.45
CA ALA A 211 -4.66 21.73 7.65
C ALA A 211 -5.35 22.69 6.66
N ALA A 212 -4.65 23.70 6.14
CA ALA A 212 -5.19 24.57 5.10
C ALA A 212 -5.33 23.79 3.78
N GLU A 213 -4.23 23.15 3.37
CA GLU A 213 -4.11 22.35 2.15
C GLU A 213 -5.14 21.19 2.12
N LEU A 214 -5.36 20.49 3.24
CA LEU A 214 -6.41 19.45 3.36
C LEU A 214 -7.81 19.97 3.04
N VAL A 215 -8.16 21.14 3.57
CA VAL A 215 -9.51 21.70 3.45
C VAL A 215 -9.74 22.33 2.08
N GLU A 216 -8.74 23.03 1.53
CA GLU A 216 -8.74 23.50 0.15
C GLU A 216 -8.86 22.32 -0.84
N GLY A 217 -8.21 21.19 -0.56
CA GLY A 217 -8.39 19.96 -1.32
C GLY A 217 -9.83 19.44 -1.28
N CYS A 218 -10.42 19.30 -0.09
CA CYS A 218 -11.79 18.78 0.08
C CYS A 218 -12.90 19.66 -0.52
N TYR A 219 -12.77 20.99 -0.45
CA TYR A 219 -13.87 21.92 -0.76
C TYR A 219 -13.57 22.94 -1.87
N GLY A 220 -12.32 23.05 -2.30
CA GLY A 220 -11.84 24.08 -3.21
C GLY A 220 -11.30 25.33 -2.53
N ASP A 221 -10.81 26.26 -3.35
CA ASP A 221 -10.33 27.58 -2.94
C ASP A 221 -11.47 28.36 -2.23
N PRO A 222 -11.35 28.65 -0.93
CA PRO A 222 -12.40 29.34 -0.17
C PRO A 222 -12.70 30.75 -0.69
N ASP A 223 -11.74 31.40 -1.33
CA ASP A 223 -11.87 32.77 -1.84
C ASP A 223 -12.67 32.82 -3.16
N LEU A 224 -12.79 31.69 -3.89
CA LEU A 224 -13.50 31.59 -5.17
C LEU A 224 -14.91 30.99 -5.07
N ILE A 225 -15.40 30.67 -3.86
CA ILE A 225 -16.69 29.97 -3.66
C ILE A 225 -17.86 30.71 -4.33
N ASP A 226 -17.96 32.04 -4.22
CA ASP A 226 -19.08 32.80 -4.82
C ASP A 226 -18.99 32.88 -6.37
N GLU A 227 -17.79 32.72 -6.94
CA GLU A 227 -17.59 32.71 -8.39
C GLU A 227 -17.88 31.33 -9.00
N ILE A 228 -17.71 30.26 -8.21
CA ILE A 228 -17.92 28.87 -8.61
C ILE A 228 -19.38 28.44 -8.37
N TYR A 229 -19.97 28.82 -7.23
CA TYR A 229 -21.33 28.45 -6.82
C TYR A 229 -22.28 29.63 -6.95
N LEU A 230 -22.92 29.74 -8.12
CA LEU A 230 -23.85 30.82 -8.49
C LEU A 230 -25.19 30.84 -7.69
N ASN A 231 -25.30 30.04 -6.63
CA ASN A 231 -26.45 29.96 -5.73
C ASN A 231 -25.99 30.27 -4.30
N ASP A 232 -26.39 31.43 -3.77
CA ASP A 232 -26.05 31.91 -2.43
C ASP A 232 -26.28 30.86 -1.32
N ALA A 233 -27.29 30.01 -1.45
CA ALA A 233 -27.61 28.97 -0.47
C ALA A 233 -26.57 27.82 -0.48
N GLU A 234 -26.06 27.46 -1.65
CA GLU A 234 -25.02 26.43 -1.81
C GLU A 234 -23.65 26.98 -1.37
N ALA A 235 -23.31 28.20 -1.80
CA ALA A 235 -22.08 28.89 -1.37
C ALA A 235 -22.00 29.05 0.17
N THR A 236 -23.13 29.41 0.81
CA THR A 236 -23.22 29.52 2.27
C THR A 236 -23.07 28.15 2.96
N ALA A 237 -23.61 27.08 2.38
CA ALA A 237 -23.49 25.72 2.92
C ALA A 237 -22.04 25.19 2.88
N ILE A 238 -21.33 25.41 1.77
CA ILE A 238 -19.91 25.04 1.61
C ILE A 238 -19.04 25.78 2.64
N ARG A 239 -19.22 27.11 2.79
CA ARG A 239 -18.49 27.91 3.79
C ARG A 239 -18.68 27.40 5.22
N HIS A 240 -19.92 27.11 5.61
CA HIS A 240 -20.20 26.58 6.93
C HIS A 240 -19.58 25.17 7.14
N ALA A 241 -19.45 24.35 6.09
CA ALA A 241 -18.74 23.07 6.18
C ALA A 241 -17.22 23.26 6.41
N ILE A 242 -16.59 24.16 5.66
CA ILE A 242 -15.17 24.55 5.80
C ILE A 242 -14.84 25.02 7.23
N ASP A 243 -15.63 25.95 7.77
CA ASP A 243 -15.43 26.48 9.13
C ASP A 243 -15.51 25.37 10.20
N ASN A 244 -16.46 24.44 10.04
CA ASN A 244 -16.61 23.31 10.96
C ASN A 244 -15.44 22.32 10.87
N GLU A 245 -14.93 22.02 9.67
CA GLU A 245 -13.76 21.14 9.51
C GLU A 245 -12.48 21.77 10.06
N HIS A 246 -12.27 23.08 9.88
CA HIS A 246 -11.17 23.80 10.53
C HIS A 246 -11.27 23.79 12.07
N LEU A 247 -12.48 23.95 12.62
CA LEU A 247 -12.72 23.83 14.06
C LEU A 247 -12.52 22.39 14.57
N ARG A 248 -12.80 21.37 13.75
CA ARG A 248 -12.52 19.95 14.06
C ARG A 248 -11.02 19.70 14.14
N LEU A 249 -10.29 19.97 13.05
CA LEU A 249 -8.85 19.75 12.92
C LEU A 249 -8.04 20.43 14.05
N ARG A 250 -8.45 21.63 14.48
CA ARG A 250 -7.81 22.34 15.61
C ARG A 250 -8.05 21.66 16.96
N LYS A 251 -9.21 21.06 17.20
CA LYS A 251 -9.49 20.30 18.45
C LYS A 251 -8.68 19.01 18.50
N THR A 252 -8.49 18.34 17.36
CA THR A 252 -7.61 17.17 17.22
C THR A 252 -6.18 17.48 17.66
N ASN A 253 -5.64 18.66 17.28
CA ASN A 253 -4.30 19.11 17.67
C ASN A 253 -4.14 19.35 19.20
N THR A 254 -5.14 19.91 19.88
CA THR A 254 -5.07 20.14 21.35
C THR A 254 -5.21 18.89 22.22
N SER A 255 -5.42 17.72 21.61
CA SER A 255 -5.74 16.46 22.32
C SER A 255 -4.60 15.43 22.28
N ALA A 256 -3.46 15.79 21.68
CA ALA A 256 -2.26 14.96 21.50
C ALA A 256 -1.07 15.50 22.33
#